data_AF-A0A2V7W680-F1
#
_entry.id   AF-A0A2V7W680-F1
#
_cell.length_a   1.000
_cell.length_b   1.000
_cell.length_c   1.000
_cell.angle_alpha   90.00
_cell.angle_beta   90.00
_cell.angle_gamma   90.00
#
_symmetry.space_group_name_H-M   'P 1'
#
loop_
_entity.id
_entity.type
_entity.pdbx_description
1 polymer ?
#
loop_
_entity_poly.entity_id
_entity_poly.type
_entity_poly.pdbx_seq_one_letter_code
_entity_poly.pdbx_strand_id
1 'polypeptide(L)'
;MADGRWRMAEEGAGWWGHLRSAICHPGGRAVKIALHGYGKMGHAVERVAKETGHEIVQPADAVVLIDFSNASVLDRAIATAIDNHLDLVIGTTGWNDRLDEVRDRVKNIGCVYASNFSPGANAVFALARRAGELFARFPQYAAGMEERHHAQKKDAPSGTALRIASEVQQGSGGTFDPPIAALRVGAEFGLHTLYFDSPDDLVEITHRARGRDGFARGAIFAAELVRGKKGLFRFDELLGRE
;
A
#
# COMPACT_ATOMS: atom_id res chain seq x y z
N MET A 1 -20.14 -42.86 23.26
CA MET A 1 -20.78 -41.81 22.44
C MET A 1 -20.73 -40.53 23.24
N ALA A 2 -19.75 -39.66 22.96
CA ALA A 2 -19.59 -38.37 23.62
C ALA A 2 -19.66 -37.28 22.55
N ASP A 3 -20.64 -36.40 22.75
CA ASP A 3 -21.04 -35.21 22.02
C ASP A 3 -19.85 -34.30 21.66
N GLY A 4 -19.58 -34.16 20.37
CA GLY A 4 -18.57 -33.27 19.80
C GLY A 4 -19.13 -31.89 19.47
N ARG A 5 -19.38 -31.06 20.48
CA ARG A 5 -19.64 -29.62 20.29
C ARG A 5 -18.39 -28.80 20.57
N TRP A 6 -17.70 -28.42 19.49
CA TRP A 6 -16.76 -27.32 19.50
C TRP A 6 -17.55 -26.03 19.80
N ARG A 7 -17.39 -25.49 21.01
CA ARG A 7 -17.83 -24.13 21.32
C ARG A 7 -16.94 -23.18 20.53
N MET A 8 -17.51 -22.51 19.53
CA MET A 8 -16.88 -21.36 18.89
C MET A 8 -16.63 -20.33 20.00
N ALA A 9 -15.37 -19.97 20.22
CA ALA A 9 -15.03 -18.82 21.04
C ALA A 9 -15.69 -17.59 20.43
N GLU A 10 -16.37 -16.80 21.26
CA GLU A 10 -16.70 -15.41 20.92
C GLU A 10 -15.36 -14.65 20.84
N GLU A 11 -14.81 -14.56 19.62
CA GLU A 11 -13.60 -13.79 19.36
C GLU A 11 -13.98 -12.35 19.02
N GLY A 12 -13.49 -11.44 19.85
CA GLY A 12 -13.56 -10.01 19.67
C GLY A 12 -13.00 -9.55 18.32
N ALA A 13 -13.29 -8.30 17.98
CA ALA A 13 -12.91 -7.65 16.74
C ALA A 13 -11.39 -7.75 16.46
N GLY A 14 -10.96 -8.84 15.84
CA GLY A 14 -9.64 -8.99 15.27
C GLY A 14 -9.57 -8.40 13.86
N TRP A 15 -8.35 -8.31 13.33
CA TRP A 15 -7.91 -7.86 12.00
C TRP A 15 -8.94 -7.94 10.84
N TRP A 16 -9.77 -8.99 10.80
CA TRP A 16 -10.79 -9.22 9.77
C TRP A 16 -12.12 -8.44 9.98
N GLY A 17 -12.46 -8.10 11.23
CA GLY A 17 -13.65 -7.31 11.57
C GLY A 17 -13.54 -5.86 11.11
N HIS A 18 -12.35 -5.26 11.21
CA HIS A 18 -12.07 -3.89 10.77
C HIS A 18 -11.86 -3.77 9.26
N LEU A 19 -11.27 -4.78 8.61
CA LEU A 19 -11.20 -4.83 7.13
C LEU A 19 -12.58 -4.97 6.48
N ARG A 20 -13.52 -5.68 7.12
CA ARG A 20 -14.93 -5.72 6.68
C ARG A 20 -15.63 -4.37 6.84
N SER A 21 -15.22 -3.52 7.78
CA SER A 21 -15.83 -2.20 7.95
C SER A 21 -15.23 -1.12 7.06
N ALA A 22 -13.97 -1.22 6.67
CA ALA A 22 -13.25 -0.10 6.04
C ALA A 22 -13.02 -0.23 4.51
N ILE A 23 -13.27 -1.39 3.91
CA ILE A 23 -13.21 -1.55 2.43
C ILE A 23 -14.61 -1.53 1.80
N CYS A 24 -15.63 -1.84 2.61
CA CYS A 24 -17.03 -1.89 2.22
C CYS A 24 -17.89 -1.44 3.41
N HIS A 25 -18.27 -0.17 3.51
CA HIS A 25 -19.30 0.22 4.46
C HIS A 25 -20.55 0.76 3.73
N PRO A 26 -21.66 -0.01 3.76
CA PRO A 26 -23.00 0.53 3.60
C PRO A 26 -23.45 1.38 4.82
N GLY A 27 -22.58 1.63 5.81
CA GLY A 27 -22.90 2.37 7.04
C GLY A 27 -21.82 3.35 7.52
N GLY A 28 -20.77 3.57 6.73
CA GLY A 28 -19.71 4.54 7.02
C GLY A 28 -20.15 5.90 6.52
N ARG A 29 -19.83 6.97 7.25
CA ARG A 29 -20.20 8.32 6.81
C ARG A 29 -19.44 8.62 5.51
N ALA A 30 -20.18 8.95 4.44
CA ALA A 30 -19.59 9.30 3.16
C ALA A 30 -18.44 10.31 3.32
N VAL A 31 -17.29 10.01 2.73
CA VAL A 31 -16.11 10.87 2.78
C VAL A 31 -16.13 11.76 1.55
N LYS A 32 -15.96 13.06 1.75
CA LYS A 32 -15.83 14.04 0.68
C LYS A 32 -14.36 14.17 0.30
N ILE A 33 -14.02 13.73 -0.91
CA ILE A 33 -12.65 13.58 -1.39
C ILE A 33 -12.40 14.58 -2.51
N ALA A 34 -11.32 15.36 -2.40
CA ALA A 34 -10.77 16.09 -3.52
C ALA A 34 -9.70 15.24 -4.23
N LEU A 35 -9.57 15.40 -5.55
CA LEU A 35 -8.56 14.69 -6.33
C LEU A 35 -7.56 15.68 -6.94
N HIS A 36 -6.27 15.38 -6.77
CA HIS A 36 -5.19 16.04 -7.48
C HIS A 36 -4.50 15.03 -8.40
N GLY A 37 -4.47 15.32 -9.71
CA GLY A 37 -4.04 14.38 -10.74
C GLY A 37 -5.18 13.50 -11.26
N TYR A 38 -5.57 13.74 -12.51
CA TYR A 38 -6.72 13.07 -13.16
C TYR A 38 -6.29 12.16 -14.31
N GLY A 39 -5.23 11.37 -14.08
CA GLY A 39 -4.77 10.34 -15.01
C GLY A 39 -5.50 9.01 -14.81
N LYS A 40 -4.90 7.91 -15.27
CA LYS A 40 -5.45 6.55 -15.11
C LYS A 40 -5.74 6.18 -13.64
N MET A 41 -4.93 6.67 -12.70
CA MET A 41 -5.16 6.48 -11.26
C MET A 41 -6.27 7.38 -10.72
N GLY A 42 -6.29 8.67 -11.07
CA GLY A 42 -7.36 9.58 -10.66
C GLY A 42 -8.75 9.09 -11.06
N HIS A 43 -8.92 8.60 -12.30
CA HIS A 43 -10.17 7.97 -12.75
C HIS A 43 -10.52 6.69 -11.97
N ALA A 44 -9.52 5.89 -11.59
CA ALA A 44 -9.75 4.70 -10.78
C ALA A 44 -10.21 5.07 -9.37
N VAL A 45 -9.61 6.10 -8.76
CA VAL A 45 -10.02 6.63 -7.44
C VAL A 45 -11.44 7.17 -7.50
N GLU A 46 -11.77 8.01 -8.49
CA GLU A 46 -13.13 8.57 -8.64
C GLU A 46 -14.18 7.45 -8.74
N ARG A 47 -13.96 6.47 -9.62
CA ARG A 47 -14.91 5.36 -9.79
C ARG A 47 -15.06 4.55 -8.51
N VAL A 48 -13.94 4.16 -7.88
CA VAL A 48 -13.99 3.37 -6.64
C VAL A 48 -14.66 4.16 -5.52
N ALA A 49 -14.39 5.46 -5.40
CA ALA A 49 -15.04 6.33 -4.42
C ALA A 49 -16.57 6.30 -4.58
N LYS A 50 -17.07 6.47 -5.82
CA LYS A 50 -18.51 6.38 -6.13
C LYS A 50 -19.09 5.00 -5.81
N GLU A 51 -18.40 3.92 -6.18
CA GLU A 51 -18.82 2.54 -5.89
C GLU A 51 -18.89 2.22 -4.39
N THR A 52 -18.11 2.94 -3.57
CA THR A 52 -18.01 2.73 -2.11
C THR A 52 -18.79 3.74 -1.29
N GLY A 53 -19.59 4.62 -1.95
CA GLY A 53 -20.46 5.58 -1.28
C GLY A 53 -19.76 6.87 -0.82
N HIS A 54 -18.57 7.16 -1.34
CA HIS A 54 -17.87 8.42 -1.12
C HIS A 54 -18.15 9.41 -2.27
N GLU A 55 -17.88 10.69 -2.02
CA GLU A 55 -18.15 11.77 -2.98
C GLU A 55 -16.85 12.42 -3.45
N ILE A 56 -16.71 12.62 -4.77
CA ILE A 56 -15.65 13.48 -5.31
C ILE A 56 -16.17 14.91 -5.40
N VAL A 57 -15.51 15.83 -4.71
CA VAL A 57 -15.91 17.23 -4.60
C VAL A 57 -14.73 18.18 -4.81
N GLN A 58 -15.00 19.49 -4.87
CA GLN A 58 -13.95 20.50 -4.90
C GLN A 58 -13.20 20.57 -3.55
N PRO A 59 -11.94 21.01 -3.52
CA PRO A 59 -11.15 21.11 -2.29
C PRO A 59 -11.86 21.84 -1.15
N ALA A 60 -12.62 22.89 -1.44
CA ALA A 60 -13.36 23.68 -0.44
C ALA A 60 -14.45 22.88 0.31
N ASP A 61 -14.96 21.80 -0.29
CA ASP A 61 -16.01 20.94 0.29
C ASP A 61 -15.47 19.59 0.78
N ALA A 62 -14.19 19.32 0.53
CA ALA A 62 -13.55 18.06 0.85
C ALA A 62 -13.11 18.02 2.32
N VAL A 63 -12.81 16.81 2.79
CA VAL A 63 -12.12 16.60 4.08
C VAL A 63 -10.72 16.02 3.90
N VAL A 64 -10.43 15.49 2.71
CA VAL A 64 -9.16 14.87 2.34
C VAL A 64 -8.87 15.08 0.86
N LEU A 65 -7.61 15.33 0.53
CA LEU A 65 -7.09 15.39 -0.83
C LEU A 65 -6.32 14.11 -1.14
N ILE A 66 -6.66 13.43 -2.25
CA ILE A 66 -5.87 12.30 -2.76
C ILE A 66 -5.09 12.75 -3.99
N ASP A 67 -3.76 12.63 -3.92
CA ASP A 67 -2.83 13.01 -4.97
C ASP A 67 -2.23 11.79 -5.69
N PHE A 68 -2.58 11.64 -6.96
CA PHE A 68 -1.95 10.70 -7.91
C PHE A 68 -1.54 11.45 -9.17
N SER A 69 -0.51 12.28 -9.03
CA SER A 69 -0.02 13.16 -10.09
C SER A 69 1.43 12.80 -10.48
N ASN A 70 2.37 13.73 -10.35
CA ASN A 70 3.79 13.56 -10.57
C ASN A 70 4.57 14.51 -9.66
N ALA A 71 5.85 14.21 -9.43
CA ALA A 71 6.65 14.93 -8.44
C ALA A 71 6.72 16.45 -8.66
N SER A 72 6.65 16.94 -9.91
CA SER A 72 6.78 18.37 -10.20
C SER A 72 5.56 19.20 -9.80
N VAL A 73 4.41 18.55 -9.53
CA VAL A 73 3.18 19.23 -9.09
C VAL A 73 2.77 18.84 -7.66
N LEU A 74 3.57 18.03 -6.96
CA LEU A 74 3.28 17.63 -5.58
C LEU A 74 3.18 18.84 -4.63
N ASP A 75 4.03 19.84 -4.82
CA ASP A 75 4.03 21.05 -3.99
C ASP A 75 2.69 21.80 -4.03
N ARG A 76 2.00 21.76 -5.18
CA ARG A 76 0.65 22.32 -5.35
C ARG A 76 -0.41 21.51 -4.61
N ALA A 77 -0.29 20.18 -4.59
CA ALA A 77 -1.17 19.33 -3.80
C ALA A 77 -1.01 19.61 -2.29
N ILE A 78 0.23 19.71 -1.82
CA ILE A 78 0.54 20.04 -0.42
C ILE A 78 -0.03 21.41 -0.05
N ALA A 79 0.21 22.44 -0.86
CA ALA A 79 -0.34 23.77 -0.62
C ALA A 79 -1.87 23.76 -0.56
N THR A 80 -2.53 23.15 -1.56
CA THR A 80 -4.00 22.99 -1.58
C THR A 80 -4.53 22.33 -0.32
N ALA A 81 -3.89 21.25 0.14
CA ALA A 81 -4.31 20.55 1.35
C ALA A 81 -4.17 21.42 2.60
N ILE A 82 -3.04 22.13 2.75
CA ILE A 82 -2.80 23.02 3.89
C ILE A 82 -3.79 24.19 3.90
N ASP A 83 -3.96 24.87 2.76
CA ASP A 83 -4.79 26.07 2.62
C ASP A 83 -6.28 25.79 2.87
N ASN A 84 -6.73 24.56 2.60
CA ASN A 84 -8.11 24.12 2.80
C ASN A 84 -8.28 23.24 4.06
N HIS A 85 -7.24 23.09 4.89
CA HIS A 85 -7.26 22.26 6.09
C HIS A 85 -7.68 20.79 5.85
N LEU A 86 -7.23 20.22 4.73
CA LEU A 86 -7.52 18.85 4.32
C LEU A 86 -6.43 17.90 4.81
N ASP A 87 -6.82 16.68 5.16
CA ASP A 87 -5.87 15.58 5.21
C ASP A 87 -5.34 15.29 3.79
N LEU A 88 -4.19 14.61 3.68
CA LEU A 88 -3.51 14.41 2.40
C LEU A 88 -3.05 12.96 2.22
N VAL A 89 -3.45 12.33 1.12
CA VAL A 89 -2.93 11.03 0.66
C VAL A 89 -2.01 11.26 -0.54
N ILE A 90 -0.73 10.95 -0.40
CA ILE A 90 0.28 11.11 -1.47
C ILE A 90 0.59 9.75 -2.09
N GLY A 91 0.03 9.50 -3.28
CA GLY A 91 0.36 8.37 -4.15
C GLY A 91 1.31 8.72 -5.30
N THR A 92 1.66 9.98 -5.45
CA THR A 92 2.75 10.44 -6.31
C THR A 92 4.08 9.81 -5.86
N THR A 93 4.91 9.41 -6.84
CA THR A 93 6.24 8.82 -6.61
C THR A 93 7.35 9.80 -7.00
N GLY A 94 8.59 9.54 -6.58
CA GLY A 94 9.77 10.31 -7.02
C GLY A 94 10.06 11.60 -6.23
N TRP A 95 9.64 11.69 -4.97
CA TRP A 95 9.88 12.84 -4.08
C TRP A 95 10.46 12.46 -2.71
N ASN A 96 10.75 11.17 -2.47
CA ASN A 96 11.14 10.66 -1.15
C ASN A 96 12.47 11.24 -0.63
N ASP A 97 13.29 11.85 -1.48
CA ASP A 97 14.48 12.62 -1.14
C ASP A 97 14.15 13.90 -0.34
N ARG A 98 12.90 14.37 -0.41
CA ARG A 98 12.39 15.55 0.30
C ARG A 98 11.56 15.20 1.54
N LEU A 99 11.73 14.00 2.11
CA LEU A 99 10.89 13.49 3.20
C LEU A 99 10.79 14.45 4.39
N ASP A 100 11.92 14.98 4.87
CA ASP A 100 11.96 15.85 6.04
C ASP A 100 11.31 17.22 5.78
N GLU A 101 11.50 17.76 4.57
CA GLU A 101 10.83 19.00 4.13
C GLU A 101 9.31 18.81 4.09
N VAL A 102 8.83 17.73 3.46
CA VAL A 102 7.40 17.42 3.38
C VAL A 102 6.82 17.20 4.78
N ARG A 103 7.54 16.47 5.65
CA ARG A 103 7.13 16.23 7.05
C ARG A 103 6.91 17.53 7.80
N ASP A 104 7.81 18.50 7.68
CA ASP A 104 7.65 19.80 8.36
C ASP A 104 6.46 20.59 7.82
N ARG A 105 6.25 20.58 6.49
CA ARG A 105 5.15 21.30 5.84
C ARG A 105 3.78 20.76 6.23
N VAL A 106 3.63 19.43 6.32
CA VAL A 106 2.33 18.78 6.60
C VAL A 106 2.09 18.49 8.08
N LYS A 107 2.97 18.93 8.99
CA LYS A 107 2.91 18.59 10.43
C LYS A 107 1.58 18.91 11.14
N ASN A 108 0.80 19.83 10.60
CA ASN A 108 -0.47 20.27 11.19
C ASN A 108 -1.71 19.56 10.63
N ILE A 109 -1.56 18.77 9.56
CA ILE A 109 -2.63 17.97 8.93
C ILE A 109 -2.29 16.48 9.03
N GLY A 110 -3.26 15.60 8.82
CA GLY A 110 -3.00 14.17 8.65
C GLY A 110 -2.48 13.91 7.24
N CYS A 111 -1.25 13.42 7.10
CA CYS A 111 -0.69 13.09 5.79
C CYS A 111 -0.20 11.64 5.75
N VAL A 112 -0.62 10.89 4.73
CA VAL A 112 -0.18 9.52 4.48
C VAL A 112 0.44 9.41 3.11
N TYR A 113 1.55 8.67 3.00
CA TYR A 113 2.18 8.40 1.72
C TYR A 113 2.52 6.93 1.53
N ALA A 114 2.52 6.49 0.27
CA ALA A 114 3.04 5.21 -0.14
C ALA A 114 3.40 5.20 -1.63
N SER A 115 4.45 4.46 -1.98
CA SER A 115 4.72 4.09 -3.38
C SER A 115 3.72 3.08 -3.94
N ASN A 116 2.97 2.40 -3.05
CA ASN A 116 1.98 1.40 -3.40
C ASN A 116 0.89 1.33 -2.31
N PHE A 117 -0.33 1.74 -2.68
CA PHE A 117 -1.49 1.70 -1.79
C PHE A 117 -2.23 0.35 -1.80
N SER A 118 -1.79 -0.67 -2.55
CA SER A 118 -2.46 -1.98 -2.50
C SER A 118 -2.35 -2.59 -1.10
N PRO A 119 -3.47 -2.92 -0.43
CA PRO A 119 -3.42 -3.62 0.84
C PRO A 119 -2.71 -4.97 0.71
N GLY A 120 -2.95 -5.69 -0.39
CA GLY A 120 -2.28 -6.96 -0.69
C GLY A 120 -0.77 -6.81 -0.87
N ALA A 121 -0.29 -5.74 -1.51
CA ALA A 121 1.15 -5.51 -1.64
C ALA A 121 1.77 -5.19 -0.27
N ASN A 122 1.10 -4.39 0.56
CA ASN A 122 1.59 -4.08 1.91
C ASN A 122 1.59 -5.32 2.83
N ALA A 123 0.61 -6.20 2.71
CA ALA A 123 0.65 -7.50 3.37
C ALA A 123 1.86 -8.34 2.92
N VAL A 124 2.18 -8.34 1.62
CA VAL A 124 3.37 -9.04 1.12
C VAL A 124 4.68 -8.41 1.62
N PHE A 125 4.75 -7.08 1.80
CA PHE A 125 5.93 -6.47 2.43
C PHE A 125 6.14 -6.98 3.87
N ALA A 126 5.06 -7.04 4.67
CA ALA A 126 5.13 -7.59 6.02
C ALA A 126 5.50 -9.08 6.04
N LEU A 127 4.91 -9.87 5.14
CA LEU A 127 5.22 -11.30 4.98
C LEU A 127 6.67 -11.50 4.53
N ALA A 128 7.19 -10.69 3.61
CA ALA A 128 8.56 -10.76 3.13
C ALA A 128 9.57 -10.52 4.25
N ARG A 129 9.33 -9.50 5.09
CA ARG A 129 10.13 -9.24 6.29
C ARG A 129 10.14 -10.46 7.21
N ARG A 130 8.95 -10.97 7.53
CA ARG A 130 8.80 -12.12 8.44
C ARG A 130 9.42 -13.40 7.86
N ALA A 131 9.30 -13.62 6.56
CA ALA A 131 9.91 -14.74 5.88
C ALA A 131 11.44 -14.65 5.97
N GLY A 132 12.03 -13.47 5.74
CA GLY A 132 13.47 -13.24 5.93
C GLY A 132 13.95 -13.62 7.34
N GLU A 133 13.22 -13.24 8.39
CA GLU A 133 13.54 -13.60 9.79
C GLU A 133 13.48 -15.11 10.06
N LEU A 134 12.56 -15.82 9.40
CA LEU A 134 12.35 -17.26 9.62
C LEU A 134 13.36 -18.09 8.83
N PHE A 135 13.53 -17.80 7.53
CA PHE A 135 14.40 -18.56 6.65
C PHE A 135 15.89 -18.34 6.93
N ALA A 136 16.29 -17.18 7.47
CA ALA A 136 17.69 -16.91 7.83
C ALA A 136 18.25 -17.87 8.89
N ARG A 137 17.38 -18.64 9.56
CA ARG A 137 17.76 -19.69 10.54
C ARG A 137 18.23 -20.98 9.87
N PHE A 138 18.05 -21.10 8.56
CA PHE A 138 18.27 -22.33 7.78
C PHE A 138 19.26 -22.05 6.65
N PRO A 139 20.56 -22.35 6.82
CA PRO A 139 21.62 -22.00 5.87
C PRO A 139 21.47 -22.62 4.47
N GLN A 140 20.65 -23.66 4.32
CA GLN A 140 20.41 -24.34 3.05
C GLN A 140 19.46 -23.57 2.12
N TYR A 141 18.74 -22.57 2.63
CA TYR A 141 17.85 -21.76 1.80
C TYR A 141 18.59 -20.61 1.12
N ALA A 142 18.27 -20.39 -0.14
CA ALA A 142 18.63 -19.19 -0.89
C ALA A 142 17.37 -18.39 -1.21
N ALA A 143 17.46 -17.06 -1.15
CA ALA A 143 16.37 -16.18 -1.54
C ALA A 143 16.56 -15.66 -2.96
N GLY A 144 15.47 -15.51 -3.71
CA GLY A 144 15.46 -14.93 -5.05
C GLY A 144 14.12 -14.29 -5.36
N MET A 145 14.05 -13.48 -6.42
CA MET A 145 12.81 -12.81 -6.79
C MET A 145 12.67 -12.67 -8.30
N GLU A 146 11.43 -12.78 -8.79
CA GLU A 146 11.06 -12.29 -10.11
C GLU A 146 9.91 -11.29 -10.04
N GLU A 147 9.86 -10.41 -11.03
CA GLU A 147 8.74 -9.54 -11.25
C GLU A 147 8.39 -9.38 -12.74
N ARG A 148 7.10 -9.18 -13.01
CA ARG A 148 6.58 -8.98 -14.36
C ARG A 148 5.65 -7.78 -14.41
N HIS A 149 5.90 -6.91 -15.38
CA HIS A 149 5.04 -5.77 -15.68
C HIS A 149 4.84 -5.64 -17.19
N HIS A 150 3.90 -4.78 -17.57
CA HIS A 150 3.62 -4.44 -18.95
C HIS A 150 4.84 -3.86 -19.68
N ALA A 151 4.89 -4.02 -21.00
CA ALA A 151 6.02 -3.62 -21.84
C ALA A 151 6.38 -2.13 -21.76
N GLN A 152 5.40 -1.26 -21.44
CA GLN A 152 5.59 0.20 -21.37
C GLN A 152 6.24 0.69 -20.05
N LYS A 153 6.49 -0.19 -19.07
CA LYS A 153 7.06 0.22 -17.79
C LYS A 153 8.57 0.44 -17.96
N LYS A 154 9.03 1.67 -17.68
CA LYS A 154 10.40 2.11 -17.95
C LYS A 154 11.41 1.70 -16.88
N ASP A 155 11.01 1.75 -15.62
CA ASP A 155 11.86 1.37 -14.49
C ASP A 155 11.98 -0.15 -14.42
N ALA A 156 13.17 -0.65 -14.09
CA ALA A 156 13.47 -2.05 -13.79
C ALA A 156 14.70 -2.15 -12.86
N PRO A 157 14.63 -2.88 -11.74
CA PRO A 157 13.44 -3.50 -11.14
C PRO A 157 12.36 -2.47 -10.73
N SER A 158 11.11 -2.91 -10.53
CA SER A 158 10.08 -2.00 -10.01
C SER A 158 10.32 -1.62 -8.55
N GLY A 159 9.81 -0.45 -8.14
CA GLY A 159 9.86 -0.01 -6.74
C GLY A 159 9.20 -0.99 -5.76
N THR A 160 8.15 -1.72 -6.17
CA THR A 160 7.55 -2.78 -5.35
C THR A 160 8.51 -3.95 -5.16
N ALA A 161 9.24 -4.34 -6.21
CA ALA A 161 10.22 -5.43 -6.13
C ALA A 161 11.41 -5.05 -5.23
N LEU A 162 11.94 -3.84 -5.40
CA LEU A 162 13.00 -3.31 -4.53
C LEU A 162 12.56 -3.27 -3.06
N ARG A 163 11.30 -2.90 -2.79
CA ARG A 163 10.76 -2.90 -1.43
C ARG A 163 10.64 -4.32 -0.86
N ILE A 164 10.14 -5.29 -1.62
CA ILE A 164 10.07 -6.69 -1.17
C ILE A 164 11.46 -7.22 -0.83
N ALA A 165 12.44 -7.05 -1.72
CA ALA A 165 13.82 -7.49 -1.47
C ALA A 165 14.43 -6.81 -0.23
N SER A 166 14.19 -5.50 -0.06
CA SER A 166 14.66 -4.76 1.12
C SER A 166 14.04 -5.28 2.42
N GLU A 167 12.76 -5.62 2.45
CA GLU A 167 12.13 -6.19 3.64
C GLU A 167 12.72 -7.57 3.99
N VAL A 168 12.98 -8.43 2.98
CA VAL A 168 13.67 -9.72 3.20
C VAL A 168 15.07 -9.50 3.76
N GLN A 169 15.83 -8.56 3.18
CA GLN A 169 17.18 -8.24 3.63
C GLN A 169 17.19 -7.75 5.08
N GLN A 170 16.26 -6.84 5.43
CA GLN A 170 16.13 -6.35 6.79
C GLN A 170 15.71 -7.44 7.78
N GLY A 171 14.70 -8.25 7.43
CA GLY A 171 14.23 -9.34 8.28
C GLY A 171 15.29 -10.43 8.51
N SER A 172 16.11 -10.70 7.50
CA SER A 172 17.20 -11.68 7.58
C SER A 172 18.49 -11.15 8.22
N GLY A 173 18.52 -9.89 8.67
CA GLY A 173 19.72 -9.26 9.21
C GLY A 173 20.85 -9.13 8.18
N GLY A 174 20.52 -9.05 6.89
CA GLY A 174 21.46 -9.00 5.78
C GLY A 174 21.92 -10.37 5.26
N THR A 175 21.46 -11.47 5.84
CA THR A 175 21.79 -12.83 5.37
C THR A 175 21.32 -13.07 3.93
N PHE A 176 20.15 -12.54 3.59
CA PHE A 176 19.60 -12.59 2.24
C PHE A 176 19.68 -11.23 1.56
N ASP A 177 20.14 -11.22 0.32
CA ASP A 177 20.02 -10.10 -0.61
C ASP A 177 19.46 -10.65 -1.93
N PRO A 178 18.11 -10.77 -2.04
CA PRO A 178 17.50 -11.52 -3.12
C PRO A 178 17.79 -10.87 -4.49
N PRO A 179 18.42 -11.57 -5.45
CA PRO A 179 18.53 -11.07 -6.81
C PRO A 179 17.13 -10.94 -7.43
N ILE A 180 16.92 -9.89 -8.23
CA ILE A 180 15.62 -9.58 -8.83
C ILE A 180 15.68 -9.72 -10.35
N ALA A 181 14.96 -10.70 -10.90
CA ALA A 181 14.70 -10.81 -12.33
C ALA A 181 13.50 -9.95 -12.74
N ALA A 182 13.65 -9.11 -13.77
CA ALA A 182 12.61 -8.18 -14.20
C ALA A 182 12.16 -8.42 -15.64
N LEU A 183 10.88 -8.76 -15.83
CA LEU A 183 10.25 -8.96 -17.13
C LEU A 183 9.34 -7.79 -17.50
N ARG A 184 9.42 -7.35 -18.76
CA ARG A 184 8.57 -6.29 -19.35
C ARG A 184 7.85 -6.84 -20.57
N VAL A 185 6.67 -7.43 -20.34
CA VAL A 185 5.94 -8.20 -21.35
C VAL A 185 4.43 -7.97 -21.26
N GLY A 186 3.79 -7.85 -22.42
CA GLY A 186 2.34 -7.75 -22.53
C GLY A 186 1.73 -6.61 -21.73
N ALA A 187 0.61 -6.89 -21.06
CA ALA A 187 -0.20 -5.94 -20.32
C ALA A 187 -0.31 -6.26 -18.81
N GLU A 188 0.63 -7.05 -18.26
CA GLU A 188 0.62 -7.41 -16.83
C GLU A 188 0.71 -6.15 -15.96
N PHE A 189 -0.22 -5.96 -15.03
CA PHE A 189 -0.22 -4.77 -14.18
C PHE A 189 0.96 -4.77 -13.19
N GLY A 190 1.29 -5.96 -12.70
CA GLY A 190 2.36 -6.20 -11.75
C GLY A 190 2.18 -7.58 -11.13
N LEU A 191 3.18 -8.43 -11.31
CA LEU A 191 3.33 -9.72 -10.65
C LEU A 191 4.69 -9.71 -9.96
N HIS A 192 4.73 -10.18 -8.72
CA HIS A 192 5.93 -10.24 -7.89
C HIS A 192 5.93 -11.58 -7.18
N THR A 193 6.97 -12.39 -7.40
CA THR A 193 7.14 -13.67 -6.71
C THR A 193 8.48 -13.68 -6.00
N LEU A 194 8.43 -13.84 -4.68
CA LEU A 194 9.59 -14.07 -3.83
C LEU A 194 9.76 -15.58 -3.61
N TYR A 195 10.99 -16.05 -3.71
CA TYR A 195 11.39 -17.45 -3.57
C TYR A 195 12.28 -17.63 -2.34
N PHE A 196 12.08 -18.74 -1.63
CA PHE A 196 13.07 -19.34 -0.75
C PHE A 196 13.25 -20.79 -1.18
N ASP A 197 14.41 -21.10 -1.75
CA ASP A 197 14.70 -22.38 -2.40
C ASP A 197 15.79 -23.14 -1.66
N SER A 198 15.64 -24.46 -1.54
CA SER A 198 16.60 -25.38 -0.93
C SER A 198 16.58 -26.72 -1.66
N PRO A 199 17.52 -27.64 -1.39
CA PRO A 199 17.48 -28.99 -1.97
C PRO A 199 16.21 -29.79 -1.65
N ASP A 200 15.51 -29.43 -0.57
CA ASP A 200 14.37 -30.19 -0.04
C ASP A 200 13.01 -29.62 -0.49
N ASP A 201 12.89 -28.30 -0.59
CA ASP A 201 11.67 -27.63 -1.02
C ASP A 201 11.88 -26.19 -1.55
N LEU A 202 10.83 -25.69 -2.19
CA LEU A 202 10.69 -24.32 -2.68
C LEU A 202 9.45 -23.68 -2.06
N VAL A 203 9.62 -22.49 -1.48
CA VAL A 203 8.52 -21.67 -0.96
C VAL A 203 8.37 -20.40 -1.80
N GLU A 204 7.15 -20.13 -2.25
CA GLU A 204 6.80 -19.00 -3.09
C GLU A 204 5.80 -18.06 -2.40
N ILE A 205 6.08 -16.76 -2.42
CA ILE A 205 5.14 -15.71 -1.98
C ILE A 205 4.86 -14.81 -3.18
N THR A 206 3.64 -14.89 -3.71
CA THR A 206 3.24 -14.17 -4.93
C THR A 206 2.18 -13.10 -4.67
N HIS A 207 2.45 -11.88 -5.15
CA HIS A 207 1.45 -10.83 -5.32
C HIS A 207 1.16 -10.59 -6.80
N ARG A 208 -0.12 -10.49 -7.17
CA ARG A 208 -0.53 -10.09 -8.52
C ARG A 208 -1.58 -8.98 -8.46
N ALA A 209 -1.24 -7.82 -8.99
CA ALA A 209 -2.20 -6.75 -9.23
C ALA A 209 -3.09 -7.13 -10.42
N ARG A 210 -4.41 -7.12 -10.24
CA ARG A 210 -5.38 -7.36 -11.34
C ARG A 210 -5.81 -6.09 -12.06
N GLY A 211 -5.43 -4.93 -11.54
CA GLY A 211 -5.88 -3.63 -12.04
C GLY A 211 -5.53 -2.50 -11.08
N ARG A 212 -6.07 -1.30 -11.35
CA ARG A 212 -5.80 -0.10 -10.55
C ARG A 212 -6.68 0.01 -9.30
N ASP A 213 -7.79 -0.71 -9.29
CA ASP A 213 -8.82 -0.67 -8.25
C ASP A 213 -8.26 -1.01 -6.88
N GLY A 214 -7.34 -1.97 -6.81
CA GLY A 214 -6.70 -2.34 -5.54
C GLY A 214 -5.89 -1.18 -4.92
N PHE A 215 -5.23 -0.37 -5.76
CA PHE A 215 -4.51 0.83 -5.30
C PHE A 215 -5.49 1.94 -4.92
N ALA A 216 -6.55 2.13 -5.71
CA ALA A 216 -7.59 3.13 -5.44
C ALA A 216 -8.33 2.86 -4.12
N ARG A 217 -8.76 1.62 -3.88
CA ARG A 217 -9.39 1.20 -2.62
C ARG A 217 -8.46 1.42 -1.43
N GLY A 218 -7.18 1.08 -1.57
CA GLY A 218 -6.23 1.31 -0.50
C GLY A 218 -5.90 2.79 -0.25
N ALA A 219 -5.95 3.65 -1.26
CA ALA A 219 -5.80 5.09 -1.09
C ALA A 219 -6.99 5.72 -0.37
N ILE A 220 -8.21 5.28 -0.69
CA ILE A 220 -9.43 5.67 0.02
C ILE A 220 -9.36 5.18 1.47
N PHE A 221 -8.97 3.93 1.70
CA PHE A 221 -8.77 3.40 3.05
C PHE A 221 -7.70 4.19 3.83
N ALA A 222 -6.60 4.58 3.19
CA ALA A 222 -5.60 5.44 3.80
C ALA A 222 -6.17 6.82 4.17
N ALA A 223 -7.04 7.37 3.32
CA ALA A 223 -7.75 8.62 3.56
C ALA A 223 -8.66 8.53 4.80
N GLU A 224 -9.29 7.38 5.04
CA GLU A 224 -10.07 7.11 6.25
C GLU A 224 -9.17 6.96 7.49
N LEU A 225 -8.09 6.18 7.38
CA LEU A 225 -7.19 5.90 8.50
C LEU A 225 -6.42 7.13 9.00
N VAL A 226 -6.15 8.09 8.12
CA VAL A 226 -5.38 9.30 8.47
C VAL A 226 -6.24 10.36 9.17
N ARG A 227 -7.59 10.24 9.12
CA ARG A 227 -8.52 11.20 9.73
C ARG A 227 -8.21 11.41 11.21
N GLY A 228 -8.12 12.68 11.60
CA GLY A 228 -7.89 13.08 13.00
C GLY A 228 -6.44 12.86 13.48
N LYS A 229 -5.54 12.39 12.62
CA LYS A 229 -4.09 12.33 12.89
C LYS A 229 -3.41 13.61 12.43
N LYS A 230 -2.19 13.85 12.92
CA LYS A 230 -1.33 14.96 12.49
C LYS A 230 0.09 14.48 12.24
N GLY A 231 0.69 14.95 11.17
CA GLY A 231 2.03 14.55 10.74
C GLY A 231 2.02 13.65 9.50
N LEU A 232 3.23 13.26 9.08
CA LEU A 232 3.48 12.42 7.92
C LEU A 232 3.66 10.96 8.36
N PHE A 233 2.83 10.08 7.80
CA PHE A 233 2.82 8.64 8.09
C PHE A 233 3.05 7.84 6.82
N ARG A 234 3.79 6.73 6.93
CA ARG A 234 3.76 5.74 5.85
C ARG A 234 2.48 4.92 5.95
N PHE A 235 1.96 4.49 4.80
CA PHE A 235 0.74 3.70 4.79
C PHE A 235 0.86 2.37 5.57
N ASP A 236 2.00 1.69 5.51
CA ASP A 236 2.24 0.45 6.27
C ASP A 236 2.28 0.67 7.78
N GLU A 237 2.81 1.80 8.24
CA GLU A 237 2.75 2.19 9.65
C GLU A 237 1.32 2.43 10.13
N LEU A 238 0.40 2.84 9.24
CA LEU A 238 -1.01 2.99 9.59
C LEU A 238 -1.76 1.66 9.60
N LEU A 239 -1.35 0.70 8.77
CA LEU A 239 -1.93 -0.65 8.72
C LEU A 239 -1.55 -1.50 9.95
N GLY A 240 -0.38 -1.28 10.53
CA GLY A 240 0.16 -2.06 11.66
C GLY A 240 -0.13 -1.51 13.05
N ARG A 241 -0.86 -0.38 13.18
CA ARG A 241 -1.22 0.22 14.47
C ARG A 241 -2.61 -0.24 14.90
N GLU A 242 -2.67 -1.39 15.57
CA GLU A 242 -3.73 -1.81 16.50
C GLU A 242 -3.09 -2.28 17.81
#